data_AF-A0A0C1ESH7-F1
#
_entry.id   AF-A0A0C1ESH7-F1
#
_cell.length_a   1.000
_cell.length_b   1.000
_cell.length_c   1.000
_cell.angle_alpha   90.00
_cell.angle_beta   90.00
_cell.angle_gamma   90.00
#
_symmetry.space_group_name_H-M   'P 1'
#
loop_
_entity.id
_entity.type
_entity.pdbx_description
1 polymer ?
#
loop_
_entity_poly.entity_id
_entity_poly.type
_entity_poly.pdbx_seq_one_letter_code
_entity_poly.pdbx_strand_id
1 'polypeptide(L)'
;MKELSIKYNKFKILKYLGLSIILFTIFTLISLNSEYLSHREPTSSGRFRWVGELFYENEYLLLGFCLLLNLIFLLIFIDSASMLFRGKLELKKNNGIIYKNGKYYVEQKDINKTELFDSNNNSSILIYLNSLNNVINKRETNLDKFLIKGFLFINRNKIQIRLTFLDESKKNYQKIRSFITE
;
A
#
# COMPACT_ATOMS: atom_id res chain seq x y z
N MET A 1 -26.89 -12.49 4.54
CA MET A 1 -25.67 -11.67 4.52
C MET A 1 -24.47 -12.62 4.57
N LYS A 2 -23.54 -12.56 3.60
CA LYS A 2 -22.36 -13.43 3.60
C LYS A 2 -21.17 -12.66 4.17
N GLU A 3 -20.37 -13.32 5.00
CA GLU A 3 -19.18 -12.73 5.62
C GLU A 3 -17.98 -13.69 5.46
N LEU A 4 -16.82 -13.13 5.14
CA LEU A 4 -15.54 -13.84 5.07
C LEU A 4 -14.51 -13.09 5.90
N SER A 5 -13.89 -13.78 6.84
CA SER A 5 -12.90 -13.20 7.75
C SER A 5 -11.60 -14.01 7.67
N ILE A 6 -10.51 -13.36 7.33
CA ILE A 6 -9.19 -14.01 7.18
C ILE A 6 -8.17 -13.30 8.06
N LYS A 7 -7.47 -14.04 8.91
CA LYS A 7 -6.47 -13.48 9.83
C LYS A 7 -5.27 -12.92 9.05
N TYR A 8 -4.71 -11.83 9.57
CA TYR A 8 -3.41 -11.35 9.10
C TYR A 8 -2.26 -12.14 9.74
N ASN A 9 -1.16 -12.27 9.02
CA ASN A 9 0.10 -12.79 9.54
C ASN A 9 0.81 -11.70 10.35
N LYS A 10 0.65 -11.77 11.68
CA LYS A 10 1.21 -10.79 12.63
C LYS A 10 2.73 -10.64 12.49
N PHE A 11 3.47 -11.73 12.34
CA PHE A 11 4.93 -11.69 12.20
C PHE A 11 5.37 -10.93 10.96
N LYS A 12 4.69 -11.15 9.82
CA LYS A 12 4.99 -10.41 8.59
C LYS A 12 4.68 -8.92 8.73
N ILE A 13 3.56 -8.56 9.37
CA ILE A 13 3.22 -7.15 9.63
C ILE A 13 4.27 -6.50 10.55
N LEU A 14 4.66 -7.16 11.64
CA LEU A 14 5.67 -6.64 12.58
C LEU A 14 7.02 -6.40 11.91
N LYS A 15 7.45 -7.27 10.98
CA LYS A 15 8.67 -7.06 10.19
C LYS A 15 8.60 -5.76 9.36
N TYR A 16 7.48 -5.53 8.68
CA TYR A 16 7.30 -4.31 7.87
C TYR A 16 7.21 -3.06 8.74
N LEU A 17 6.55 -3.15 9.90
CA LEU A 17 6.45 -2.06 10.87
C LEU A 17 7.83 -1.72 11.45
N GLY A 18 8.62 -2.72 11.83
CA GLY A 18 10.00 -2.52 12.29
C GLY A 18 10.88 -1.89 11.21
N LEU A 19 10.79 -2.39 9.98
CA LEU A 19 11.53 -1.84 8.84
C LEU A 19 11.14 -0.37 8.58
N SER A 20 9.85 -0.03 8.63
CA SER A 20 9.40 1.35 8.40
C SER A 20 9.90 2.29 9.49
N ILE A 21 9.96 1.85 10.76
CA ILE A 21 10.55 2.64 11.86
C ILE A 21 12.04 2.88 11.60
N ILE A 22 12.81 1.83 11.31
CA ILE A 22 14.26 1.94 11.07
C ILE A 22 14.55 2.93 9.93
N LEU A 23 13.85 2.79 8.80
CA LEU A 23 14.05 3.65 7.65
C LEU A 23 13.62 5.09 7.94
N PHE A 24 12.50 5.28 8.63
CA PHE A 24 12.04 6.61 9.05
C PHE A 24 13.08 7.29 9.96
N THR A 25 13.67 6.57 10.92
CA THR A 25 14.73 7.11 11.77
C THR A 25 15.97 7.49 10.94
N ILE A 26 16.41 6.63 10.03
CA ILE A 26 17.58 6.90 9.16
C ILE A 26 17.35 8.18 8.34
N PHE A 27 16.24 8.28 7.63
CA PHE A 27 15.97 9.45 6.77
C PHE A 27 15.68 10.72 7.58
N THR A 28 15.14 10.60 8.79
CA THR A 28 15.04 11.73 9.73
C THR A 28 16.42 12.21 10.16
N LEU A 29 17.35 11.31 10.52
CA LEU A 29 18.72 11.69 10.87
C LEU A 29 19.46 12.34 9.69
N ILE A 30 19.28 11.82 8.48
CA ILE A 30 19.83 12.44 7.26
C ILE A 30 19.24 13.83 7.05
N SER A 31 17.93 14.01 7.23
CA SER A 31 17.26 15.31 7.09
C SER A 31 17.81 16.35 8.08
N LEU A 32 18.00 15.96 9.35
CA LEU A 32 18.54 16.83 10.40
C LEU A 32 20.00 17.22 10.17
N ASN A 33 20.74 16.43 9.41
CA ASN A 33 22.15 16.67 9.08
C ASN A 33 22.34 16.99 7.59
N SER A 34 21.29 17.42 6.89
CA SER A 34 21.30 17.52 5.43
C SER A 34 22.30 18.55 4.92
N GLU A 35 22.43 19.71 5.57
CA GLU A 35 23.45 20.71 5.28
C GLU A 35 24.86 20.09 5.31
N TYR A 36 25.22 19.51 6.46
CA TYR A 36 26.52 18.87 6.67
C TYR A 36 26.83 17.75 5.67
N LEU A 37 25.84 16.91 5.38
CA LEU A 37 26.00 15.77 4.47
C LEU A 37 26.08 16.19 3.01
N SER A 38 25.39 17.25 2.61
CA SER A 38 25.42 17.78 1.24
C SER A 38 26.76 18.45 0.89
N HIS A 39 27.46 19.03 1.86
CA HIS A 39 28.77 19.65 1.65
C HIS A 39 29.96 18.68 1.74
N ARG A 40 29.73 17.42 2.12
CA ARG A 40 30.79 16.40 2.10
C ARG A 40 31.00 15.90 0.68
N GLU A 41 32.21 16.10 0.18
CA GLU A 41 32.61 15.61 -1.14
C GLU A 41 32.45 14.07 -1.20
N PRO A 42 31.73 13.55 -2.20
CA PRO A 42 31.52 12.11 -2.33
C PRO A 42 32.85 11.40 -2.61
N THR A 43 33.17 10.38 -1.82
CA THR A 43 34.41 9.64 -1.96
C THR A 43 34.51 8.91 -3.30
N SER A 44 35.72 8.87 -3.86
CA SER A 44 35.96 8.68 -5.29
C SER A 44 35.77 7.26 -5.84
N SER A 45 35.58 6.23 -5.02
CA SER A 45 35.69 4.82 -5.45
C SER A 45 34.46 3.92 -5.20
N GLY A 46 33.25 4.48 -5.07
CA GLY A 46 32.04 3.70 -4.75
C GLY A 46 31.08 3.47 -5.92
N ARG A 47 30.47 2.27 -6.02
CA ARG A 47 29.38 1.93 -6.97
C ARG A 47 28.15 2.85 -6.86
N PHE A 48 27.97 3.49 -5.70
CA PHE A 48 26.85 4.39 -5.41
C PHE A 48 27.27 5.86 -5.31
N ARG A 49 28.46 6.22 -5.81
CA ARG A 49 28.99 7.60 -5.81
C ARG A 49 28.01 8.60 -6.43
N TRP A 50 27.33 8.19 -7.51
CA TRP A 50 26.32 9.01 -8.18
C TRP A 50 25.22 9.51 -7.25
N VAL A 51 24.89 8.78 -6.17
CA VAL A 51 23.90 9.22 -5.18
C VAL A 51 24.45 10.41 -4.39
N GLY A 52 25.70 10.34 -3.97
CA GLY A 52 26.36 11.45 -3.27
C GLY A 52 26.55 12.67 -4.17
N GLU A 53 26.95 12.46 -5.43
CA GLU A 53 27.07 13.54 -6.42
C GLU A 53 25.74 14.23 -6.72
N LEU A 54 24.63 13.49 -6.71
CA LEU A 54 23.30 14.06 -6.95
C LEU A 54 22.91 15.08 -5.87
N PHE A 55 23.40 14.91 -4.64
CA PHE A 55 23.08 15.78 -3.50
C PHE A 55 24.24 16.69 -3.08
N TYR A 56 25.40 16.61 -3.74
CA TYR A 56 26.57 17.41 -3.41
C TYR A 56 26.28 18.89 -3.65
N GLU A 57 26.59 19.73 -2.66
CA GLU A 57 26.29 21.16 -2.61
C GLU A 57 24.79 21.51 -2.78
N ASN A 58 23.90 20.52 -2.59
CA ASN A 58 22.46 20.69 -2.78
C ASN A 58 21.66 20.15 -1.60
N GLU A 59 21.75 20.86 -0.47
CA GLU A 59 21.03 20.56 0.77
C GLU A 59 19.53 20.39 0.55
N TYR A 60 18.88 21.35 -0.13
CA TYR A 60 17.43 21.35 -0.31
C TYR A 60 16.93 20.13 -1.08
N LEU A 61 17.71 19.64 -2.04
CA LEU A 61 17.39 18.42 -2.76
C LEU A 61 17.48 17.18 -1.85
N LEU A 62 18.52 17.10 -1.01
CA LEU A 62 18.67 16.01 -0.03
C LEU A 62 17.55 16.04 1.00
N LEU A 63 17.26 17.21 1.55
CA LEU A 63 16.18 17.42 2.52
C LEU A 63 14.83 17.03 1.90
N GLY A 64 14.51 17.55 0.71
CA GLY A 64 13.26 17.24 0.01
C GLY A 64 13.11 15.75 -0.29
N PHE A 65 14.17 15.08 -0.74
CA PHE A 65 14.18 13.65 -0.96
C PHE A 65 13.95 12.85 0.32
N CYS A 66 14.61 13.22 1.42
CA CYS A 66 14.46 12.53 2.70
C CYS A 66 13.07 12.74 3.31
N LEU A 67 12.50 13.95 3.20
CA LEU A 67 11.13 14.22 3.62
C LEU A 67 10.11 13.40 2.82
N LEU A 68 10.29 13.28 1.50
CA LEU A 68 9.46 12.45 0.65
C LEU A 68 9.52 10.97 1.07
N LEU A 69 10.72 10.45 1.33
CA LEU A 69 10.90 9.07 1.80
C LEU A 69 10.28 8.85 3.19
N ASN A 70 10.45 9.79 4.11
CA ASN A 70 9.81 9.75 5.42
C ASN A 70 8.28 9.69 5.31
N LEU A 71 7.68 10.45 4.39
CA LEU A 71 6.25 10.39 4.12
C LEU A 71 5.82 8.99 3.63
N ILE A 72 6.59 8.39 2.73
CA ILE A 72 6.33 7.03 2.23
C ILE A 72 6.39 6.01 3.37
N PHE A 73 7.43 6.05 4.21
CA PHE A 73 7.56 5.11 5.33
C PHE A 73 6.52 5.34 6.42
N LEU A 74 6.09 6.58 6.64
CA LEU A 74 4.99 6.89 7.55
C LEU A 74 3.66 6.27 7.04
N LEU A 75 3.39 6.35 5.75
CA LEU A 75 2.21 5.69 5.16
C LEU A 75 2.27 4.17 5.33
N ILE A 76 3.45 3.55 5.11
CA ILE A 76 3.66 2.11 5.33
C ILE A 76 3.46 1.75 6.80
N PHE A 77 3.96 2.59 7.71
CA PHE A 77 3.80 2.41 9.16
C PHE A 77 2.32 2.42 9.55
N ILE A 78 1.58 3.45 9.11
CA ILE A 78 0.14 3.59 9.42
C ILE A 78 -0.66 2.41 8.84
N ASP A 79 -0.40 2.00 7.60
CA ASP A 79 -1.07 0.84 6.98
C ASP A 79 -0.80 -0.44 7.77
N SER A 80 0.47 -0.69 8.12
CA SER A 80 0.89 -1.88 8.88
C SER A 80 0.31 -1.89 10.29
N ALA A 81 0.37 -0.77 11.00
CA ALA A 81 -0.23 -0.61 12.33
C ALA A 81 -1.75 -0.84 12.28
N SER A 82 -2.44 -0.27 11.28
CA SER A 82 -3.87 -0.49 11.06
C SER A 82 -4.22 -1.95 10.80
N MET A 83 -3.38 -2.70 10.06
CA MET A 83 -3.56 -4.14 9.90
C MET A 83 -3.34 -4.90 11.21
N LEU A 84 -2.34 -4.51 12.01
CA LEU A 84 -2.06 -5.11 13.31
C LEU A 84 -3.23 -4.94 14.28
N PHE A 85 -3.76 -3.72 14.40
CA PHE A 85 -4.91 -3.39 15.26
C PHE A 85 -6.18 -4.14 14.82
N ARG A 86 -6.43 -4.23 13.51
CA ARG A 86 -7.60 -4.98 12.98
C ARG A 86 -7.46 -6.50 13.17
N GLY A 87 -6.24 -7.03 13.08
CA GLY A 87 -5.92 -8.45 13.24
C GLY A 87 -6.41 -9.37 12.12
N LYS A 88 -7.44 -8.98 11.36
CA LYS A 88 -8.02 -9.74 10.25
C LYS A 88 -8.57 -8.83 9.15
N LEU A 89 -8.66 -9.37 7.94
CA LEU A 89 -9.38 -8.82 6.81
C LEU A 89 -10.83 -9.32 6.86
N GLU A 90 -11.78 -8.41 6.89
CA GLU A 90 -13.21 -8.72 6.81
C GLU A 90 -13.75 -8.31 5.43
N LEU A 91 -14.41 -9.24 4.76
CA LEU A 91 -15.20 -9.00 3.57
C LEU A 91 -16.66 -9.34 3.88
N LYS A 92 -17.56 -8.39 3.63
CA LYS A 92 -19.01 -8.59 3.82
C LYS A 92 -19.72 -8.35 2.51
N LYS A 93 -20.70 -9.19 2.19
CA LYS A 93 -21.51 -9.05 0.97
C LYS A 93 -22.97 -8.86 1.37
N ASN A 94 -23.55 -7.74 0.94
CA ASN A 94 -24.95 -7.42 1.12
C ASN A 94 -25.52 -6.74 -0.14
N ASN A 95 -26.68 -7.20 -0.63
CA ASN A 95 -27.36 -6.65 -1.81
C ASN A 95 -26.47 -6.39 -3.05
N GLY A 96 -25.54 -7.31 -3.33
CA GLY A 96 -24.59 -7.18 -4.45
C GLY A 96 -23.45 -6.18 -4.21
N ILE A 97 -23.36 -5.58 -3.03
CA ILE A 97 -22.27 -4.69 -2.61
C ILE A 97 -21.29 -5.48 -1.76
N ILE A 98 -20.00 -5.35 -2.09
CA ILE A 98 -18.88 -5.87 -1.32
C ILE A 98 -18.36 -4.74 -0.44
N TYR A 99 -18.27 -5.03 0.85
CA TYR A 99 -17.67 -4.18 1.87
C TYR A 99 -16.36 -4.80 2.33
N LYS A 100 -15.35 -3.96 2.54
CA LYS A 100 -14.03 -4.36 3.05
C LYS A 100 -13.75 -3.62 4.34
N ASN A 101 -13.58 -4.36 5.44
CA ASN A 101 -13.38 -3.83 6.78
C ASN A 101 -14.43 -2.76 7.15
N GLY A 102 -15.70 -3.06 6.88
CA GLY A 102 -16.84 -2.18 7.18
C GLY A 102 -17.09 -1.03 6.18
N LYS A 103 -16.17 -0.76 5.25
CA LYS A 103 -16.32 0.31 4.26
C LYS A 103 -16.77 -0.23 2.90
N TYR A 104 -17.51 0.58 2.14
CA TYR A 104 -17.83 0.28 0.75
C TYR A 104 -16.55 -0.10 -0.01
N TYR A 105 -16.57 -1.18 -0.79
CA TYR A 105 -15.42 -1.59 -1.59
C TYR A 105 -15.73 -1.57 -3.08
N VAL A 106 -16.71 -2.34 -3.54
CA VAL A 106 -17.16 -2.39 -4.95
C VAL A 106 -18.52 -3.07 -5.05
N GLU A 107 -19.31 -2.76 -6.08
CA GLU A 107 -20.52 -3.53 -6.40
C GLU A 107 -20.21 -4.63 -7.41
N GLN A 108 -20.84 -5.79 -7.28
CA GLN A 108 -20.60 -6.93 -8.15
C GLN A 108 -20.86 -6.63 -9.64
N LYS A 109 -21.91 -5.85 -9.93
CA LYS A 109 -22.21 -5.42 -11.31
C LYS A 109 -21.11 -4.54 -11.93
N ASP A 110 -20.30 -3.88 -11.10
CA ASP A 110 -19.20 -3.04 -11.55
C ASP A 110 -17.90 -3.84 -11.73
N ILE A 111 -17.89 -5.15 -11.42
CA ILE A 111 -16.75 -6.05 -11.62
C ILE A 111 -16.84 -6.69 -13.00
N ASN A 112 -15.80 -6.50 -13.81
CA ASN A 112 -15.62 -7.18 -15.09
C ASN A 112 -15.04 -8.59 -14.90
N LYS A 113 -13.87 -8.66 -14.25
CA LYS A 113 -13.16 -9.92 -13.99
C LYS A 113 -12.26 -9.80 -12.76
N THR A 114 -11.84 -10.95 -12.24
CA THR A 114 -10.86 -11.05 -11.15
C THR A 114 -9.67 -11.91 -11.55
N GLU A 115 -8.47 -11.50 -11.16
CA GLU A 115 -7.22 -12.21 -11.45
C GLU A 115 -6.34 -12.28 -10.20
N LEU A 116 -5.56 -13.34 -10.07
CA LEU A 116 -4.50 -13.42 -9.07
C LEU A 116 -3.22 -12.81 -9.66
N PHE A 117 -2.65 -11.84 -8.96
CA PHE A 117 -1.29 -11.42 -9.17
C PHE A 117 -0.43 -12.00 -8.04
N ASP A 118 0.62 -12.74 -8.38
CA ASP A 118 1.57 -13.32 -7.43
C ASP A 118 2.99 -13.17 -7.98
N SER A 119 3.83 -12.39 -7.29
CA SER A 119 5.23 -12.18 -7.66
C SER A 119 6.07 -11.93 -6.41
N ASN A 120 7.18 -12.63 -6.24
CA ASN A 120 8.15 -12.43 -5.15
C ASN A 120 7.51 -12.30 -3.75
N ASN A 121 6.61 -13.22 -3.39
CA ASN A 121 5.86 -13.22 -2.11
C ASN A 121 4.89 -12.03 -1.90
N ASN A 122 4.63 -11.26 -2.96
CA ASN A 122 3.56 -10.29 -3.03
C ASN A 122 2.41 -10.86 -3.84
N SER A 123 1.30 -11.13 -3.15
CA SER A 123 0.10 -11.67 -3.73
C SER A 123 -1.07 -10.71 -3.54
N SER A 124 -1.89 -10.56 -4.57
CA SER A 124 -3.08 -9.72 -4.55
C SER A 124 -4.13 -10.21 -5.53
N ILE A 125 -5.40 -10.00 -5.20
CA ILE A 125 -6.50 -10.17 -6.15
C ILE A 125 -6.73 -8.85 -6.84
N LEU A 126 -6.56 -8.84 -8.15
CA LEU A 126 -6.89 -7.72 -9.01
C LEU A 126 -8.34 -7.84 -9.44
N ILE A 127 -9.11 -6.78 -9.26
CA ILE A 127 -10.52 -6.68 -9.64
C ILE A 127 -10.59 -5.60 -10.71
N TYR A 128 -10.95 -6.00 -11.92
CA TYR A 128 -11.10 -5.12 -13.07
C TYR A 128 -12.49 -4.52 -13.05
N LEU A 129 -12.58 -3.19 -13.17
CA LEU A 129 -13.84 -2.47 -13.09
C LEU A 129 -14.44 -2.19 -14.47
N ASN A 130 -15.77 -2.26 -14.57
CA ASN A 130 -16.53 -1.83 -15.75
C ASN A 130 -16.56 -0.29 -15.87
N SER A 131 -16.68 0.42 -14.74
CA SER A 131 -16.73 1.88 -14.69
C SER A 131 -16.02 2.41 -13.44
N LEU A 132 -15.10 3.36 -13.64
CA LEU A 132 -14.41 4.06 -12.57
C LEU A 132 -15.35 4.94 -11.74
N ASN A 133 -16.21 5.68 -12.44
CA ASN A 133 -17.02 6.75 -11.84
C ASN A 133 -18.01 6.18 -10.83
N ASN A 134 -18.58 5.00 -11.10
CA ASN A 134 -19.50 4.32 -10.19
C ASN A 134 -18.84 4.02 -8.83
N VAL A 135 -17.59 3.52 -8.87
CA VAL A 135 -16.83 3.15 -7.67
C VAL A 135 -16.31 4.37 -6.92
N ILE A 136 -15.95 5.45 -7.62
CA ILE A 136 -15.49 6.70 -7.01
C ILE A 136 -16.66 7.43 -6.32
N ASN A 137 -17.80 7.56 -7.01
CA ASN A 137 -18.92 8.36 -6.51
C ASN A 137 -19.57 7.79 -5.25
N LYS A 138 -19.47 6.47 -5.05
CA LYS A 138 -20.00 5.75 -3.89
C LYS A 138 -19.11 5.78 -2.64
N ARG A 139 -17.95 6.45 -2.70
CA ARG A 139 -17.12 6.68 -1.51
C ARG A 139 -17.74 7.74 -0.60
N GLU A 140 -17.61 7.54 0.71
CA GLU A 140 -18.25 8.39 1.72
C GLU A 140 -17.57 9.75 1.86
N THR A 141 -16.24 9.82 1.76
CA THR A 141 -15.48 11.06 2.01
C THR A 141 -14.74 11.55 0.78
N ASN A 142 -14.57 12.87 0.66
CA ASN A 142 -13.82 13.47 -0.46
C ASN A 142 -12.34 13.05 -0.47
N LEU A 143 -11.76 12.82 0.70
CA LEU A 143 -10.41 12.26 0.82
C LEU A 143 -10.33 10.84 0.25
N ASP A 144 -11.29 9.97 0.58
CA ASP A 144 -11.34 8.61 0.03
C ASP A 144 -11.59 8.62 -1.50
N LYS A 145 -12.43 9.54 -1.99
CA LYS A 145 -12.62 9.78 -3.44
C LYS A 145 -11.30 10.17 -4.12
N PHE A 146 -10.55 11.09 -3.53
CA PHE A 146 -9.28 11.53 -4.07
C PHE A 146 -8.24 10.39 -4.10
N LEU A 147 -8.09 9.68 -2.98
CA LEU A 147 -7.16 8.55 -2.85
C LEU A 147 -7.48 7.43 -3.85
N ILE A 148 -8.76 7.03 -3.95
CA ILE A 148 -9.15 5.96 -4.87
C ILE A 148 -8.99 6.40 -6.33
N LYS A 149 -9.25 7.67 -6.66
CA LYS A 149 -9.06 8.21 -8.02
C LYS A 149 -7.59 8.15 -8.43
N GLY A 150 -6.68 8.60 -7.55
CA GLY A 150 -5.24 8.49 -7.78
C GLY A 150 -4.79 7.02 -7.93
N PHE A 151 -5.27 6.14 -7.06
CA PHE A 151 -4.98 4.72 -7.13
C PHE A 151 -5.45 4.09 -8.46
N LEU A 152 -6.67 4.39 -8.89
CA LEU A 152 -7.26 3.85 -10.11
C LEU A 152 -6.59 4.38 -11.38
N PHE A 153 -6.14 5.64 -11.37
CA PHE A 153 -5.36 6.23 -12.46
C PHE A 153 -4.04 5.46 -12.68
N ILE A 154 -3.32 5.19 -11.60
CA ILE A 154 -2.05 4.44 -11.66
C ILE A 154 -2.29 2.98 -12.05
N ASN A 155 -3.34 2.35 -11.52
CA ASN A 155 -3.61 0.91 -11.69
C ASN A 155 -4.50 0.57 -12.89
N ARG A 156 -4.71 1.50 -13.83
CA ARG A 156 -5.49 1.28 -15.07
C ARG A 156 -6.85 0.61 -14.81
N ASN A 157 -7.66 1.19 -13.93
CA ASN A 157 -9.03 0.74 -13.60
C ASN A 157 -9.11 -0.57 -12.82
N LYS A 158 -8.07 -0.90 -12.05
CA LYS A 158 -8.06 -2.07 -11.18
C LYS A 158 -8.06 -1.65 -9.73
N ILE A 159 -8.90 -2.29 -8.92
CA ILE A 159 -8.76 -2.28 -7.45
C ILE A 159 -8.11 -3.58 -7.01
N GLN A 160 -7.46 -3.55 -5.85
CA GLN A 160 -6.75 -4.72 -5.34
C GLN A 160 -7.14 -5.10 -3.91
N ILE A 161 -7.25 -6.40 -3.66
CA ILE A 161 -7.23 -6.97 -2.32
C ILE A 161 -5.85 -7.57 -2.11
N ARG A 162 -5.02 -6.90 -1.32
CA ARG A 162 -3.67 -7.37 -0.97
C ARG A 162 -3.77 -8.63 -0.10
N LEU A 163 -3.21 -9.73 -0.60
CA LEU A 163 -3.14 -11.01 0.10
C LEU A 163 -1.80 -11.20 0.83
N THR A 164 -0.77 -10.43 0.46
CA THR A 164 0.59 -10.48 1.01
C THR A 164 0.65 -10.63 2.54
N PHE A 165 -0.22 -9.94 3.27
CA PHE A 165 -0.23 -9.91 4.74
C PHE A 165 -1.22 -10.87 5.37
N LEU A 166 -1.99 -11.63 4.57
CA LEU A 166 -2.90 -12.64 5.08
C LEU A 166 -2.12 -13.91 5.44
N ASP A 167 -2.61 -14.60 6.46
CA ASP A 167 -2.15 -15.95 6.72
C ASP A 167 -2.50 -16.87 5.54
N GLU A 168 -1.68 -17.88 5.25
CA GLU A 168 -1.86 -18.79 4.10
C GLU A 168 -2.27 -18.09 2.77
N SER A 169 -1.65 -16.94 2.46
CA SER A 169 -2.08 -16.01 1.40
C SER A 169 -2.50 -16.65 0.06
N LYS A 170 -1.76 -17.65 -0.45
CA LYS A 170 -2.08 -18.35 -1.71
C LYS A 170 -3.32 -19.25 -1.60
N LYS A 171 -3.46 -20.00 -0.50
CA LYS A 171 -4.62 -20.89 -0.27
C LYS A 171 -5.91 -20.08 -0.13
N ASN A 172 -5.81 -18.87 0.41
CA ASN A 172 -6.95 -17.98 0.60
C ASN A 172 -7.42 -17.28 -0.68
N TYR A 173 -6.69 -17.38 -1.80
CA TYR A 173 -7.13 -16.83 -3.08
C TYR A 173 -8.48 -17.40 -3.52
N GLN A 174 -8.63 -18.72 -3.56
CA GLN A 174 -9.86 -19.36 -4.04
C GLN A 174 -11.06 -18.98 -3.19
N LYS A 175 -10.89 -18.92 -1.86
CA LYS A 175 -11.93 -18.50 -0.90
C LYS A 175 -12.39 -17.06 -1.12
N ILE A 176 -11.45 -16.13 -1.34
CA ILE A 176 -11.80 -14.73 -1.58
C ILE A 176 -12.39 -14.56 -2.98
N ARG A 177 -11.85 -15.26 -3.99
CA ARG A 177 -12.37 -15.23 -5.35
C ARG A 177 -13.82 -15.71 -5.39
N SER A 178 -14.11 -16.87 -4.80
CA SER A 178 -15.48 -17.41 -4.75
C SER A 178 -16.42 -16.44 -4.04
N PHE A 179 -15.99 -15.85 -2.92
CA PHE A 179 -16.76 -14.84 -2.19
C PHE A 179 -17.10 -13.60 -3.04
N ILE A 180 -16.20 -13.17 -3.93
CA ILE A 180 -16.42 -12.01 -4.80
C ILE A 180 -17.37 -12.36 -5.96
N THR A 181 -17.29 -13.58 -6.49
CA THR A 181 -18.02 -13.99 -7.71
C THR A 181 -19.40 -14.60 -7.44
N GLU A 182 -19.58 -15.32 -6.33
CA GLU A 182 -20.90 -15.75 -5.82
C GLU A 182 -21.75 -14.55 -5.43
#